data_AF-A0A6L4WZ87-F1
#
_entry.id   AF-A0A6L4WZ87-F1
#
_cell.length_a   1.000
_cell.length_b   1.000
_cell.length_c   1.000
_cell.angle_alpha   90.00
_cell.angle_beta   90.00
_cell.angle_gamma   90.00
#
_symmetry.space_group_name_H-M   'P 1'
#
loop_
_entity.id
_entity.type
_entity.pdbx_description
1 polymer ?
#
loop_
_entity_poly.entity_id
_entity_poly.type
_entity_poly.pdbx_seq_one_letter_code
_entity_poly.pdbx_strand_id
1 'polypeptide(L)'
;MSGVANRLEEWKQSGECRDFPRPWSDYLWSLEFEHRPADAKAFHSVARAVCEQCPVRAECLAYAASGGLEWGVYGGKVCTDRRRIARMAEADGVPCRDRGMPWIQRWQLLTDWIRAHGNVFDDVTDEASAERQQRRLRARSGQSPSTA
;
A
#
# COMPACT_ATOMS: atom_id res chain seq x y z
N MET A 1 -23.17 -8.86 19.34
CA MET A 1 -21.81 -8.35 19.05
C MET A 1 -21.00 -9.22 18.07
N SER A 2 -21.54 -10.32 17.53
CA SER A 2 -20.85 -11.29 16.66
C SER A 2 -20.91 -10.99 15.16
N GLY A 3 -21.86 -10.17 14.68
CA GLY A 3 -22.06 -9.95 13.23
C GLY A 3 -21.08 -8.99 12.55
N VAL A 4 -20.51 -8.02 13.28
CA VAL A 4 -19.61 -7.00 12.70
C VAL A 4 -18.19 -7.56 12.49
N ALA A 5 -17.73 -8.42 13.40
CA ALA A 5 -16.46 -9.12 13.26
C ALA A 5 -16.45 -10.10 12.07
N ASN A 6 -17.59 -10.74 11.75
CA ASN A 6 -17.68 -11.66 10.63
C ASN A 6 -17.50 -10.96 9.28
N ARG A 7 -18.14 -9.79 9.11
CA ARG A 7 -18.01 -8.95 7.90
C ARG A 7 -16.59 -8.43 7.65
N LEU A 8 -15.81 -8.25 8.72
CA LEU A 8 -14.40 -7.83 8.66
C LEU A 8 -13.46 -8.89 8.10
N GLU A 9 -13.84 -10.16 8.14
CA GLU A 9 -13.03 -11.27 7.62
C GLU A 9 -13.56 -11.81 6.30
N GLU A 10 -14.86 -11.62 6.00
CA GLU A 10 -15.51 -12.05 4.75
C GLU A 10 -14.80 -11.51 3.50
N TRP A 11 -14.42 -10.24 3.47
CA TRP A 11 -13.74 -9.66 2.30
C TRP A 11 -12.39 -10.33 2.02
N LYS A 12 -11.66 -10.78 3.05
CA LYS A 12 -10.36 -11.45 2.87
C LYS A 12 -10.48 -12.76 2.11
N GLN A 13 -11.65 -13.40 2.16
CA GLN A 13 -11.91 -14.64 1.43
C GLN A 13 -11.95 -14.43 -0.09
N SER A 14 -12.17 -13.20 -0.55
CA SER A 14 -12.17 -12.82 -1.97
C SER A 14 -10.83 -12.26 -2.44
N GLY A 15 -9.77 -12.36 -1.63
CA GLY A 15 -8.44 -11.87 -1.99
C GLY A 15 -7.71 -12.85 -2.91
N GLU A 16 -7.29 -12.39 -4.08
CA GLU A 16 -6.50 -13.18 -5.05
C GLU A 16 -5.18 -13.72 -4.48
N CYS A 17 -4.58 -13.01 -3.53
CA CYS A 17 -3.34 -13.44 -2.87
C CYS A 17 -3.55 -14.62 -1.91
N ARG A 18 -4.79 -14.96 -1.54
CA ARG A 18 -5.11 -16.01 -0.56
C ARG A 18 -4.65 -17.39 -1.02
N ASP A 19 -4.80 -17.68 -2.31
CA ASP A 19 -4.59 -19.02 -2.86
C ASP A 19 -3.16 -19.22 -3.39
N PHE A 20 -2.27 -18.25 -3.16
CA PHE A 20 -0.86 -18.34 -3.57
C PHE A 20 -0.10 -19.35 -2.69
N PRO A 21 0.65 -20.30 -3.29
CA PRO A 21 1.40 -21.28 -2.54
C PRO A 21 2.62 -20.66 -1.84
N ARG A 22 3.01 -21.25 -0.71
CA ARG A 22 4.32 -20.99 -0.09
C ARG A 22 5.44 -21.61 -0.92
N PRO A 23 6.64 -20.99 -0.98
CA PRO A 23 7.05 -19.76 -0.27
C PRO A 23 6.69 -18.46 -1.01
N TRP A 24 6.05 -18.52 -2.18
CA TRP A 24 5.80 -17.35 -3.02
C TRP A 24 4.93 -16.30 -2.35
N SER A 25 3.93 -16.72 -1.56
CA SER A 25 3.13 -15.80 -0.75
C SER A 25 3.99 -14.93 0.19
N ASP A 26 5.03 -15.55 0.78
CA ASP A 26 5.88 -14.89 1.76
C ASP A 26 6.84 -13.91 1.07
N TYR A 27 7.32 -14.22 -0.13
CA TYR A 27 8.15 -13.30 -0.90
C TYR A 27 7.38 -12.12 -1.51
N LEU A 28 6.11 -12.30 -1.84
CA LEU A 28 5.31 -11.30 -2.55
C LEU A 28 4.64 -10.30 -1.59
N TRP A 29 4.09 -10.76 -0.46
CA TRP A 29 3.29 -9.91 0.43
C TRP A 29 3.82 -9.80 1.87
N SER A 30 4.71 -10.69 2.30
CA SER A 30 5.27 -10.70 3.67
C SER A 30 6.63 -10.00 3.77
N LEU A 31 7.13 -9.93 5.02
CA LEU A 31 8.25 -9.13 5.56
C LEU A 31 9.30 -8.68 4.54
N GLU A 32 9.57 -7.37 4.59
CA GLU A 32 10.58 -6.67 3.79
C GLU A 32 11.86 -7.51 3.68
N PHE A 33 12.39 -7.59 2.46
CA PHE A 33 13.46 -8.45 1.96
C PHE A 33 14.78 -8.42 2.74
N GLU A 34 14.77 -8.78 4.01
CA GLU A 34 15.94 -8.86 4.89
C GLU A 34 16.97 -9.84 4.32
N HIS A 35 16.53 -10.77 3.48
CA HIS A 35 17.35 -11.82 2.90
C HIS A 35 17.73 -11.64 1.42
N ARG A 36 17.05 -10.77 0.62
CA ARG A 36 17.36 -10.51 -0.81
C ARG A 36 16.88 -9.13 -1.33
N PRO A 37 17.50 -8.02 -0.90
CA PRO A 37 17.05 -6.67 -1.28
C PRO A 37 17.16 -6.37 -2.79
N ALA A 38 18.00 -7.08 -3.54
CA ALA A 38 18.11 -6.94 -5.00
C ALA A 38 16.83 -7.38 -5.73
N ASP A 39 16.18 -8.43 -5.23
CA ASP A 39 15.00 -9.02 -5.85
C ASP A 39 13.70 -8.35 -5.38
N ALA A 40 13.80 -7.54 -4.31
CA ALA A 40 12.69 -6.83 -3.68
C ALA A 40 11.78 -6.11 -4.66
N LYS A 41 12.41 -5.39 -5.60
CA LYS A 41 11.70 -4.61 -6.61
C LYS A 41 10.88 -5.51 -7.55
N ALA A 42 11.44 -6.65 -7.97
CA ALA A 42 10.76 -7.57 -8.86
C ALA A 42 9.57 -8.22 -8.16
N PHE A 43 9.76 -8.71 -6.93
CA PHE A 43 8.68 -9.30 -6.14
C PHE A 43 7.56 -8.31 -5.84
N HIS A 44 7.88 -7.08 -5.42
CA HIS A 44 6.86 -6.04 -5.24
C HIS A 44 6.10 -5.72 -6.54
N SER A 45 6.77 -5.75 -7.70
CA SER A 45 6.11 -5.55 -9.00
C SER A 45 5.13 -6.68 -9.32
N VAL A 46 5.51 -7.92 -9.04
CA VAL A 46 4.62 -9.09 -9.22
C VAL A 46 3.44 -9.02 -8.25
N ALA A 47 3.69 -8.74 -6.98
CA ALA A 47 2.65 -8.58 -5.97
C ALA A 47 1.64 -7.48 -6.34
N ARG A 48 2.14 -6.35 -6.87
CA ARG A 48 1.30 -5.26 -7.36
C ARG A 48 0.42 -5.70 -8.53
N ALA A 49 0.97 -6.41 -9.52
CA ALA A 49 0.20 -6.88 -10.68
C ALA A 49 -0.96 -7.81 -10.28
N VAL A 50 -0.76 -8.66 -9.26
CA VAL A 50 -1.83 -9.47 -8.67
C VAL A 50 -2.85 -8.58 -7.95
N CYS A 51 -2.39 -7.63 -7.14
CA CYS A 51 -3.27 -6.73 -6.41
C CYS A 51 -4.11 -5.82 -7.32
N GLU A 52 -3.64 -5.45 -8.51
CA GLU A 52 -4.36 -4.60 -9.47
C GLU A 52 -5.65 -5.24 -9.98
N GLN A 53 -5.69 -6.57 -10.05
CA GLN A 53 -6.86 -7.33 -10.51
C GLN A 53 -7.74 -7.81 -9.34
N CYS A 54 -7.30 -7.60 -8.11
CA CYS A 54 -7.97 -8.13 -6.92
C CYS A 54 -9.26 -7.34 -6.60
N PRO A 55 -10.41 -8.01 -6.45
CA PRO A 55 -11.70 -7.34 -6.24
C PRO A 55 -11.77 -6.60 -4.91
N VAL A 56 -10.96 -7.00 -3.92
CA VAL A 56 -10.93 -6.41 -2.57
C VAL A 56 -9.74 -5.47 -2.35
N ARG A 57 -9.16 -4.94 -3.43
CA ARG A 57 -7.97 -4.08 -3.38
C ARG A 57 -8.17 -2.85 -2.50
N ALA A 58 -9.35 -2.22 -2.55
CA ALA A 58 -9.67 -1.01 -1.78
C ALA A 58 -9.79 -1.32 -0.29
N GLU A 59 -10.51 -2.38 0.07
CA GLU A 59 -10.72 -2.89 1.42
C GLU A 59 -9.38 -3.28 2.05
N CYS A 60 -8.55 -4.00 1.29
CA CYS A 60 -7.22 -4.43 1.69
C CYS A 60 -6.30 -3.25 2.01
N LEU A 61 -6.29 -2.25 1.12
CA LEU A 61 -5.50 -1.04 1.31
C LEU A 61 -5.99 -0.24 2.53
N ALA A 62 -7.29 -0.02 2.64
CA ALA A 62 -7.91 0.70 3.75
C ALA A 62 -7.64 0.01 5.08
N TYR A 63 -7.72 -1.33 5.13
CA TYR A 63 -7.47 -2.13 6.32
C TYR A 63 -6.07 -1.85 6.86
N ALA A 64 -5.06 -1.94 5.98
CA ALA A 64 -3.67 -1.74 6.37
C ALA A 64 -3.35 -0.29 6.73
N ALA A 65 -3.90 0.67 5.97
CA ALA A 65 -3.66 2.09 6.19
C ALA A 65 -4.32 2.60 7.48
N SER A 66 -5.60 2.29 7.68
CA SER A 66 -6.32 2.66 8.91
C SER A 66 -5.81 1.89 10.14
N GLY A 67 -5.40 0.64 9.97
CA GLY A 67 -4.82 -0.18 11.04
C GLY A 67 -3.40 0.24 11.43
N GLY A 68 -2.73 1.06 10.62
CA GLY A 68 -1.36 1.48 10.88
C GLY A 68 -0.34 0.36 10.70
N LEU A 69 -0.64 -0.63 9.84
CA LEU A 69 0.25 -1.78 9.62
C LEU A 69 1.57 -1.31 8.99
N GLU A 70 2.67 -1.66 9.65
CA GLU A 70 4.01 -1.17 9.28
C GLU A 70 4.68 -2.02 8.20
N TRP A 71 4.32 -3.30 8.11
CA TRP A 71 5.00 -4.26 7.24
C TRP A 71 4.11 -4.75 6.10
N GLY A 72 4.72 -5.40 5.11
CA GLY A 72 4.05 -6.11 4.01
C GLY A 72 3.42 -5.23 2.93
N VAL A 73 2.95 -5.89 1.87
CA VAL A 73 2.25 -5.26 0.72
C VAL A 73 0.76 -5.48 0.84
N TYR A 74 -0.02 -4.40 0.85
CA TYR A 74 -1.48 -4.42 0.97
C TYR A 74 -2.09 -3.55 -0.12
N GLY A 75 -3.05 -4.09 -0.89
CA GLY A 75 -3.61 -3.41 -2.06
C GLY A 75 -2.56 -3.01 -3.10
N GLY A 76 -1.42 -3.71 -3.13
CA GLY A 76 -0.26 -3.38 -3.98
C GLY A 76 0.61 -2.23 -3.46
N LYS A 77 0.45 -1.82 -2.19
CA LYS A 77 1.14 -0.68 -1.57
C LYS A 77 1.95 -1.08 -0.34
N VAL A 78 3.16 -0.53 -0.25
CA VAL A 78 4.05 -0.60 0.93
C VAL A 78 3.66 0.46 1.96
N CYS A 79 4.21 0.39 3.18
CA CYS A 79 3.84 1.29 4.28
C CYS A 79 3.97 2.78 3.94
N THR A 80 5.04 3.18 3.24
CA THR A 80 5.26 4.58 2.85
C THR A 80 4.15 5.10 1.94
N ASP A 81 3.72 4.28 0.97
CA ASP A 81 2.64 4.61 0.05
C ASP A 81 1.30 4.69 0.79
N ARG A 82 1.04 3.72 1.69
CA ARG A 82 -0.18 3.72 2.53
C ARG A 82 -0.29 4.99 3.37
N ARG A 83 0.81 5.45 3.96
CA ARG A 83 0.85 6.70 4.73
C ARG A 83 0.63 7.94 3.85
N ARG A 84 1.02 7.91 2.58
CA ARG A 84 0.71 8.99 1.62
C ARG A 84 -0.79 9.00 1.28
N ILE A 85 -1.35 7.84 0.97
CA ILE A 85 -2.79 7.68 0.69
C ILE A 85 -3.64 8.16 1.87
N ALA A 86 -3.31 7.74 3.09
CA ALA A 86 -4.00 8.20 4.29
C ALA A 86 -3.93 9.73 4.47
N ARG A 87 -2.82 10.38 4.07
CA ARG A 87 -2.73 11.85 4.11
C ARG A 87 -3.59 12.53 3.06
N MET A 88 -3.71 11.94 1.86
CA MET A 88 -4.60 12.44 0.81
C MET A 88 -6.06 12.35 1.26
N ALA A 89 -6.48 11.20 1.79
CA ALA A 89 -7.83 11.02 2.31
C ALA A 89 -8.17 12.01 3.45
N GLU A 90 -7.22 12.27 4.35
CA GLU A 90 -7.40 13.27 5.42
C GLU A 90 -7.49 14.70 4.90
N ALA A 91 -6.79 15.04 3.81
CA ALA A 91 -6.94 16.32 3.15
C ALA A 91 -8.35 16.51 2.55
N ASP A 92 -8.99 15.41 2.17
CA ASP A 92 -10.39 15.37 1.71
C ASP A 92 -11.39 15.21 2.86
N GLY A 93 -10.94 15.28 4.12
CA GLY A 93 -11.80 15.24 5.32
C GLY A 93 -12.13 13.84 5.84
N VAL A 94 -11.48 12.79 5.36
CA VAL A 94 -11.68 11.41 5.85
C VAL A 94 -10.81 11.17 7.10
N PRO A 95 -11.41 10.90 8.28
CA PRO A 95 -10.70 10.77 9.56
C PRO A 95 -10.06 9.37 9.74
N CYS A 96 -9.36 8.87 8.73
CA CYS A 96 -8.83 7.52 8.71
C CYS A 96 -7.72 7.26 9.75
N ARG A 97 -7.09 8.29 10.31
CA ARG A 97 -6.05 8.23 11.36
C ARG A 97 -6.52 8.66 12.75
N ASP A 98 -7.78 9.08 12.89
CA ASP A 98 -8.34 9.54 14.17
C ASP A 98 -8.43 8.38 15.20
N ARG A 99 -7.59 8.40 16.23
CA ARG A 99 -7.60 7.35 17.26
C ARG A 99 -8.82 7.41 18.18
N GLY A 100 -9.58 8.51 18.18
CA GLY A 100 -10.85 8.63 18.88
C GLY A 100 -11.99 7.87 18.20
N MET A 101 -11.86 7.54 16.90
CA MET A 101 -12.87 6.83 16.13
C MET A 101 -12.60 5.31 16.10
N PRO A 102 -13.64 4.47 16.29
CA PRO A 102 -13.53 3.02 16.14
C PRO A 102 -12.88 2.64 14.82
N TRP A 103 -11.91 1.72 14.86
CA TRP A 103 -11.13 1.34 13.68
C TRP A 103 -12.00 0.85 12.52
N ILE A 104 -13.08 0.12 12.81
CA ILE A 104 -14.06 -0.33 11.79
C ILE A 104 -14.65 0.84 10.98
N GLN A 105 -14.97 1.96 11.64
CA GLN A 105 -15.56 3.12 10.97
C GLN A 105 -14.51 3.82 10.11
N ARG A 106 -13.29 3.95 10.62
CA ARG A 106 -12.16 4.49 9.85
C ARG A 106 -11.86 3.67 8.61
N TRP A 107 -11.89 2.35 8.75
CA TRP A 107 -11.70 1.41 7.65
C TRP A 107 -12.81 1.55 6.60
N GLN A 108 -14.08 1.64 7.02
CA GLN A 108 -15.21 1.84 6.11
C GLN A 108 -15.11 3.15 5.34
N LEU A 109 -14.93 4.27 6.05
CA LEU A 109 -14.81 5.60 5.44
C LEU A 109 -13.64 5.68 4.46
N LEU A 110 -12.48 5.10 4.83
CA LEU A 110 -11.32 5.06 3.94
C LEU A 110 -11.55 4.13 2.74
N THR A 111 -12.24 3.01 2.92
CA THR A 111 -12.60 2.10 1.81
C THR A 111 -13.49 2.81 0.80
N ASP A 112 -14.52 3.52 1.26
CA ASP A 112 -15.44 4.27 0.41
C ASP A 112 -14.72 5.38 -0.34
N TRP A 113 -13.82 6.11 0.34
CA TRP A 113 -12.99 7.12 -0.30
C TRP A 113 -12.06 6.52 -1.36
N ILE A 114 -11.38 5.39 -1.09
CA ILE A 114 -10.50 4.74 -2.08
C ILE A 114 -11.29 4.27 -3.31
N ARG A 115 -12.51 3.74 -3.12
CA ARG A 115 -13.38 3.33 -4.23
C ARG A 115 -13.83 4.52 -5.08
N ALA A 116 -14.09 5.67 -4.45
CA ALA A 116 -14.40 6.91 -5.15
C ALA A 116 -13.18 7.52 -5.88
N HIS A 117 -11.97 7.27 -5.37
CA HIS A 117 -10.70 7.81 -5.88
C HIS A 117 -9.80 6.71 -6.44
N GLY A 118 -10.30 5.95 -7.42
CA GLY A 118 -9.56 4.81 -7.99
C GLY A 118 -8.18 5.16 -8.58
N ASN A 119 -7.96 6.41 -9.00
CA ASN A 119 -6.67 6.90 -9.46
C ASN A 119 -5.60 7.03 -8.36
N VAL A 120 -6.00 7.04 -7.08
CA VAL A 120 -5.06 7.18 -5.95
C VAL A 120 -3.97 6.09 -5.95
N PHE A 121 -4.28 4.92 -6.50
CA PHE A 121 -3.30 3.85 -6.64
C PHE A 121 -2.18 4.23 -7.61
N ASP A 122 -2.47 4.90 -8.72
CA ASP A 122 -1.45 5.22 -9.71
C ASP A 122 -0.73 6.53 -9.35
N ASP A 123 -1.47 7.54 -8.89
CA ASP A 123 -0.95 8.85 -8.46
C ASP A 123 0.20 8.70 -7.45
N VAL A 124 0.01 7.83 -6.45
CA VAL A 124 1.01 7.58 -5.41
C VAL A 124 2.26 6.87 -5.93
N THR A 125 2.09 5.96 -6.89
CA THR A 125 3.23 5.30 -7.54
C THR A 125 4.02 6.29 -8.39
N ASP A 126 3.33 7.13 -9.15
CA ASP A 126 3.94 8.09 -10.06
C ASP A 126 4.70 9.15 -9.29
N GLU A 127 4.11 9.69 -8.23
CA GLU A 127 4.78 10.64 -7.34
C GLU A 127 6.03 10.01 -6.70
N ALA A 128 5.94 8.79 -6.17
CA ALA A 128 7.09 8.10 -5.59
C ALA A 128 8.20 7.84 -6.64
N SER A 129 7.82 7.59 -7.90
CA SER A 129 8.77 7.40 -9.01
C SER A 129 9.44 8.71 -9.42
N ALA A 130 8.68 9.80 -9.50
CA ALA A 130 9.18 11.14 -9.76
C ALA A 130 10.17 11.58 -8.68
N GLU A 131 9.86 11.38 -7.40
CA GLU A 131 10.76 11.69 -6.27
C GLU A 131 12.08 10.90 -6.34
N ARG A 132 12.02 9.61 -6.72
CA ARG A 132 13.22 8.80 -6.95
C ARG A 132 14.05 9.32 -8.12
N GLN A 133 13.41 9.70 -9.22
CA GLN A 133 14.09 10.26 -10.39
C GLN A 133 14.76 11.60 -10.05
N GLN A 134 14.06 12.51 -9.36
CA GLN A 134 14.60 13.79 -8.92
C GLN A 134 15.81 13.61 -7.99
N ARG A 135 15.77 12.67 -7.03
CA ARG A 135 16.92 12.34 -6.17
C ARG A 135 18.14 11.88 -6.97
N ARG A 136 17.94 11.03 -7.98
CA ARG A 136 19.02 10.57 -8.87
C ARG A 136 19.61 11.71 -9.68
N LEU A 137 18.77 12.61 -10.21
CA LEU A 137 19.23 13.79 -10.95
C LEU A 137 20.07 14.71 -10.05
N ARG A 138 19.61 14.98 -8.82
CA ARG A 138 20.35 15.78 -7.83
C ARG A 138 21.71 15.16 -7.46
N ALA A 139 21.75 13.84 -7.29
CA ALA A 139 23.00 13.13 -6.99
C ALA A 139 24.00 13.22 -8.16
N ARG A 140 23.51 13.14 -9.40
CA ARG A 140 24.34 13.31 -10.62
C ARG A 140 24.84 14.74 -10.77
N SER A 141 24.01 15.76 -10.53
CA SER A 141 24.43 17.16 -10.64
C SER A 141 25.43 17.56 -9.55
N GLY A 142 25.36 16.94 -8.37
CA GLY A 142 26.33 17.13 -7.28
C GLY A 142 27.69 16.44 -7.53
N GLN A 143 27.76 15.52 -8.50
CA GLN A 143 28.99 14.87 -8.97
C GLN A 143 29.48 15.56 -10.27
N SER A 144 29.62 16.88 -10.26
CA SER A 144 30.38 17.53 -11.34
C SER A 144 31.86 17.18 -11.17
N PRO A 145 32.57 16.70 -12.20
CA PRO A 145 33.98 16.37 -12.06
C PRO A 145 34.75 17.66 -11.77
N SER A 146 35.50 17.67 -10.66
CA SER A 146 36.55 18.66 -10.44
C SER A 146 37.50 18.56 -11.63
N THR A 147 37.39 19.48 -12.58
CA THR A 147 38.38 19.65 -13.64
C THR A 147 39.72 20.01 -13.01
N ALA A 148 40.76 19.39 -13.57
CA ALA A 148 42.16 19.36 -13.13
C ALA A 148 42.78 20.73 -12.82
#